data_AF-A0A7K0Q2H9-F1
#
_entry.id   AF-A0A7K0Q2H9-F1
#
_cell.length_a   1.000
_cell.length_b   1.000
_cell.length_c   1.000
_cell.angle_alpha   90.00
_cell.angle_beta   90.00
_cell.angle_gamma   90.00
#
_symmetry.space_group_name_H-M   'P 1'
#
loop_
_entity.id
_entity.type
_entity.pdbx_description
1 polymer ?
#
loop_
_entity_poly.entity_id
_entity_poly.type
_entity_poly.pdbx_seq_one_letter_code
_entity_poly.pdbx_strand_id
1 'polypeptide(L)'
;MTADDLAEAWTLGRWAFGGPAEAPPRALAVLPETHRWGAYDDATGRLVGKVTDHEEDSWWGGRQVPSADISGVAVAPEVRRGGV
;
A
#
# COMPACT_ATOMS: atom_id res chain seq x y z
N MET A 1 4.39 -1.22 7.90
CA MET A 1 4.94 -2.29 7.03
C MET A 1 6.44 -2.07 6.87
N THR A 2 7.26 -3.11 6.74
CA THR A 2 8.72 -2.99 6.58
C THR A 2 9.17 -3.19 5.13
N ALA A 3 10.47 -3.08 4.86
CA ALA A 3 11.04 -3.37 3.54
C ALA A 3 10.88 -4.84 3.13
N ASP A 4 10.88 -5.77 4.09
CA ASP A 4 10.76 -7.21 3.83
C ASP A 4 9.37 -7.58 3.29
N ASP A 5 8.36 -6.78 3.62
CA ASP A 5 6.97 -6.99 3.21
C ASP A 5 6.68 -6.52 1.76
N LEU A 6 7.61 -5.81 1.11
CA LEU A 6 7.33 -5.13 -0.17
C LEU A 6 7.01 -6.09 -1.32
N ALA A 7 7.58 -7.29 -1.31
CA ALA A 7 7.27 -8.32 -2.29
C ALA A 7 5.84 -8.88 -2.11
N GLU A 8 5.40 -9.08 -0.87
CA GLU A 8 4.02 -9.49 -0.58
C GLU A 8 3.04 -8.36 -0.91
N ALA A 9 3.41 -7.11 -0.60
CA ALA A 9 2.64 -5.91 -0.96
C ALA A 9 2.49 -5.74 -2.48
N TRP A 10 3.52 -6.05 -3.27
CA TRP A 10 3.39 -6.09 -4.74
C TRP A 10 2.38 -7.14 -5.18
N THR A 11 2.44 -8.33 -4.58
CA THR A 11 1.53 -9.44 -4.90
C THR A 11 0.08 -9.06 -4.64
N LEU A 12 -0.23 -8.43 -3.50
CA LEU A 12 -1.56 -7.90 -3.20
C LEU A 12 -2.03 -6.88 -4.26
N GLY A 13 -1.15 -5.96 -4.65
CA GLY A 13 -1.44 -4.97 -5.68
C GLY A 13 -1.73 -5.62 -7.03
N ARG A 14 -0.92 -6.60 -7.44
CA ARG A 14 -1.10 -7.37 -8.67
C ARG A 14 -2.42 -8.14 -8.69
N TRP A 15 -2.84 -8.71 -7.57
CA TRP A 15 -4.14 -9.39 -7.48
C TRP A 15 -5.33 -8.42 -7.52
N ALA A 16 -5.17 -7.19 -7.02
CA ALA A 16 -6.24 -6.19 -7.02
C ALA A 16 -6.36 -5.44 -8.36
N PHE A 17 -5.24 -5.11 -8.98
CA PHE A 17 -5.18 -4.17 -10.12
C PHE A 17 -4.63 -4.80 -11.41
N GLY A 18 -4.18 -6.07 -11.36
CA GLY A 18 -3.39 -6.67 -12.43
C GLY A 18 -1.94 -6.18 -12.43
N GLY A 19 -1.14 -6.70 -13.35
CA GLY A 19 0.28 -6.34 -13.50
C GLY A 19 1.17 -7.55 -13.79
N PRO A 20 2.47 -7.31 -14.06
CA PRO A 20 3.43 -8.38 -14.31
C PRO A 20 3.63 -9.24 -13.05
N ALA A 21 4.02 -10.51 -13.26
CA ALA A 21 4.31 -11.42 -12.16
C ALA A 21 5.49 -10.93 -11.31
N GLU A 22 6.54 -10.44 -11.96
CA GLU A 22 7.71 -9.86 -11.32
C GLU A 22 7.48 -8.39 -10.94
N ALA A 23 7.89 -8.01 -9.72
CA ALA A 23 7.80 -6.64 -9.26
C ALA A 23 8.84 -5.77 -9.97
N PRO A 24 8.45 -4.60 -10.52
CA PRO A 24 9.45 -3.65 -10.99
C PRO A 24 10.30 -3.15 -9.80
N PRO A 25 11.59 -2.82 -9.96
CA PRO A 25 12.48 -2.45 -8.86
C PRO A 25 11.93 -1.34 -7.95
N ARG A 26 11.23 -0.36 -8.53
CA ARG A 26 10.59 0.73 -7.77
C ARG A 26 9.54 0.26 -6.75
N ALA A 27 8.86 -0.86 -7.01
CA ALA A 27 7.87 -1.42 -6.11
C ALA A 27 8.49 -2.07 -4.86
N LEU A 28 9.79 -2.39 -4.94
CA LEU A 28 10.57 -2.99 -3.86
C LEU A 28 11.50 -1.98 -3.16
N ALA A 29 11.42 -0.70 -3.52
CA ALA A 29 12.21 0.36 -2.91
C ALA A 29 11.43 1.04 -1.78
N VAL A 30 12.14 1.40 -0.70
CA VAL A 30 11.66 2.39 0.27
C VAL A 30 11.87 3.77 -0.34
N LEU A 31 10.80 4.55 -0.45
CA LEU A 31 10.82 5.87 -1.05
C LEU A 31 10.69 6.91 0.08
N PRO A 32 11.42 8.04 0.02
CA PRO A 32 11.18 9.18 0.91
C PRO A 32 9.73 9.64 0.82
N GLU A 33 9.21 10.24 1.89
CA GLU A 33 7.87 10.89 1.92
C GLU A 33 6.70 9.95 1.55
N THR A 34 6.95 8.64 1.59
CA THR A 34 5.98 7.59 1.27
C THR A 34 5.87 6.67 2.46
N HIS A 35 4.71 6.63 3.12
CA HIS A 35 4.48 5.70 4.23
C HIS A 35 3.61 4.55 3.78
N ARG A 36 3.94 3.35 4.25
CA ARG A 36 3.25 2.13 3.85
C ARG A 36 2.74 1.37 5.06
N TRP A 37 1.45 1.08 5.02
CA TRP A 37 0.71 0.43 6.08
C TRP A 37 0.26 -0.95 5.62
N GLY A 38 0.25 -1.89 6.57
CA GLY A 38 -0.10 -3.29 6.32
C GLY A 38 -1.08 -3.78 7.37
N ALA A 39 -2.04 -4.59 6.93
CA ALA A 39 -2.89 -5.40 7.80
C ALA A 39 -2.38 -6.84 7.73
N TYR A 40 -2.24 -7.48 8.88
CA TYR A 40 -1.64 -8.81 9.00
C TYR A 40 -2.66 -9.78 9.59
N ASP A 41 -2.64 -11.02 9.11
CA ASP A 41 -3.40 -12.12 9.72
C ASP A 41 -2.71 -12.56 11.01
N ASP A 42 -3.43 -12.50 12.15
CA ASP A 42 -2.84 -12.78 13.47
C ASP A 42 -2.33 -14.22 13.62
N ALA A 43 -2.95 -15.19 12.93
CA ALA A 43 -2.60 -16.60 13.06
C ALA A 43 -1.34 -16.97 12.27
N THR A 44 -1.15 -16.36 11.10
CA THR A 44 -0.06 -16.70 10.17
C THR A 44 1.01 -15.62 10.05
N GLY A 45 0.74 -14.41 10.54
CA GLY A 45 1.58 -13.23 10.37
C GLY A 45 1.65 -12.71 8.94
N ARG A 46 0.83 -13.24 8.01
CA ARG A 46 0.87 -12.87 6.59
C ARG A 46 0.25 -11.50 6.34
N LEU A 47 0.80 -10.75 5.40
CA LEU A 47 0.21 -9.49 4.95
C LEU A 47 -1.06 -9.76 4.13
N VAL A 48 -2.21 -9.33 4.65
CA VAL A 48 -3.52 -9.52 4.01
C VAL A 48 -4.14 -8.23 3.47
N GLY A 49 -3.61 -7.07 3.88
CA GLY A 49 -4.05 -5.77 3.38
C GLY A 49 -2.89 -4.80 3.31
N LYS A 50 -2.96 -3.84 2.39
CA LYS A 50 -1.98 -2.77 2.28
C LYS A 50 -2.60 -1.44 1.85
N VAL A 51 -1.93 -0.36 2.23
CA VAL A 51 -2.17 0.99 1.72
C VAL A 51 -0.87 1.78 1.72
N THR A 52 -0.71 2.69 0.76
CA THR A 52 0.37 3.67 0.73
C THR A 52 -0.23 5.04 0.93
N ASP A 53 0.36 5.83 1.82
CA ASP A 53 0.17 7.28 1.83
C ASP A 53 1.42 7.97 1.27
N HIS A 54 1.22 9.15 0.69
CA HIS A 54 2.28 10.04 0.28
C HIS A 54 2.07 11.39 0.95
N GLU A 55 3.15 11.95 1.49
CA GLU A 55 3.15 13.32 2.01
C GLU A 55 3.04 14.29 0.84
N GLU A 56 1.95 15.07 0.80
CA GLU A 56 1.66 16.01 -0.30
C GLU A 56 1.00 17.28 0.23
N ASP A 57 1.03 18.36 -0.55
CA ASP A 57 0.28 19.59 -0.26
C ASP A 57 -0.84 19.83 -1.27
N SER A 58 -2.06 19.98 -0.76
CA SER A 58 -3.24 20.29 -1.58
C SER A 58 -3.59 21.78 -1.53
N TRP A 59 -3.99 22.36 -2.66
CA TRP A 59 -4.42 23.75 -2.74
C TRP A 59 -5.90 23.91 -2.41
N TRP A 60 -6.20 24.72 -1.39
CA TRP A 60 -7.56 25.05 -0.96
C TRP A 60 -7.69 26.56 -0.75
N GLY A 61 -8.52 27.21 -1.56
CA GLY A 61 -8.79 28.65 -1.43
C GLY A 61 -7.54 29.54 -1.52
N GLY A 62 -6.56 29.15 -2.34
CA GLY A 62 -5.29 29.88 -2.49
C GLY A 62 -4.27 29.63 -1.37
N ARG A 63 -4.46 28.61 -0.53
CA ARG A 63 -3.53 28.18 0.51
C ARG A 63 -3.12 26.72 0.29
N GLN A 64 -1.86 26.40 0.59
CA GLN A 64 -1.42 25.00 0.70
C GLN A 64 -1.86 24.43 2.04
N VAL A 65 -2.36 23.20 2.00
CA VAL A 65 -2.81 22.43 3.17
C VAL A 65 -2.12 21.06 3.10
N PRO A 66 -1.38 20.66 4.16
CA PRO A 66 -0.81 19.33 4.24
C PRO A 66 -1.88 18.26 4.06
N SER A 67 -1.60 17.29 3.21
CA SER A 67 -2.52 16.26 2.77
C SER A 67 -1.79 14.93 2.60
N ALA A 68 -2.56 13.85 2.63
CA ALA A 68 -2.06 12.51 2.35
C ALA A 68 -2.71 11.99 1.06
N ASP A 69 -1.91 11.66 0.05
CA ASP A 69 -2.42 10.98 -1.14
C ASP A 69 -2.45 9.46 -0.91
N ILE A 70 -3.65 8.92 -0.74
CA ILE A 70 -3.87 7.51 -0.45
C ILE A 70 -3.94 6.71 -1.76
N SER A 71 -3.03 5.75 -1.90
CA SER A 71 -2.90 4.94 -3.11
C SER A 71 -2.68 3.46 -2.81
N GLY A 72 -2.81 2.65 -3.86
CA GLY A 72 -2.42 1.25 -3.84
C GLY A 72 -3.17 0.38 -2.84
N VAL A 73 -4.38 0.79 -2.43
CA VAL A 73 -5.19 0.06 -1.44
C VAL A 73 -5.58 -1.30 -2.00
N ALA A 74 -5.15 -2.37 -1.33
CA ALA A 74 -5.44 -3.73 -1.76
C ALA A 74 -5.63 -4.65 -0.57
N VAL A 75 -6.59 -5.56 -0.69
CA VAL A 75 -6.89 -6.60 0.30
C VAL A 75 -6.89 -7.96 -0.40
N ALA A 76 -6.28 -8.97 0.24
CA ALA A 76 -6.23 -10.34 -0.23
C ALA A 76 -7.66 -10.87 -0.47
N PRO A 77 -7.94 -11.50 -1.63
CA PRO A 77 -9.29 -11.93 -1.99
C PRO A 77 -10.04 -12.71 -0.92
N GLU A 78 -9.34 -13.59 -0.22
CA GLU A 78 -9.84 -14.51 0.80
C GLU A 78 -10.39 -13.83 2.06
N VAL A 79 -9.98 -12.59 2.39
CA VAL A 79 -10.45 -11.85 3.58
C VAL A 79 -11.33 -10.63 3.25
N ARG A 80 -11.63 -10.41 1.96
CA ARG A 80 -12.53 -9.32 1.55
C ARG A 80 -13.91 -9.49 2.17
N ARG A 81 -14.59 -8.37 2.42
CA ARG A 81 -15.88 -8.28 3.13
C ARG A 81 -15.78 -8.59 4.64
N GLY A 82 -14.57 -8.75 5.17
CA GLY A 82 -14.30 -8.92 6.60
C GLY A 82 -14.02 -7.63 7.38
N GLY A 83 -13.91 -6.48 6.72
CA GLY A 83 -13.62 -5.18 7.35
C GLY A 83 -12.13 -4.86 7.50
N VAL A 84 -11.25 -5.58 6.80
CA VAL A 84 -9.83 -5.22 6.58
C VAL A 84 -9.72 -3.96 5.73
#